data_AF-A0A2R6FZP4-F1
#
_entry.id   AF-A0A2R6FZP4-F1
#
_cell.length_a   1.000
_cell.length_b   1.000
_cell.length_c   1.000
_cell.angle_alpha   90.00
_cell.angle_beta   90.00
_cell.angle_gamma   90.00
#
_symmetry.space_group_name_H-M   'P 1'
#
loop_
_entity.id
_entity.type
_entity.pdbx_description
1 polymer ?
#
loop_
_entity_poly.entity_id
_entity_poly.type
_entity_poly.pdbx_seq_one_letter_code
_entity_poly.pdbx_strand_id
1 'polypeptide(L)'
;VEYWRVTRRLGTDRASSLAPGETLRTSFSRDMNATQNLSDRIEERIGDSGGTIEALLTARVRFDGQVEGQSVSGTRTYRLPIELEEGQYRVLDPGSVSNRSRSTERVRVANEFGPLRAVGSVLLLVVPLALLVGLLVARQRGRLDVSETERERLAYTSAREEFDDWITTASPPEETLDVPRAEVDSLNGLVNLAIDTNRRVIEDRDRGAYFVFGDGVLYTYVPPRGSNGFEFERN
;
A
#
# COMPACT_ATOMS: atom_id res chain seq x y z
N VAL A 1 37.54 35.71 14.51
CA VAL A 1 37.13 37.09 14.14
C VAL A 1 38.23 37.65 13.26
N GLU A 2 37.91 38.29 12.13
CA GLU A 2 38.92 38.96 11.30
C GLU A 2 39.05 40.42 11.75
N TYR A 3 40.24 40.80 12.21
CA TYR A 3 40.51 42.15 12.71
C TYR A 3 40.94 43.11 11.59
N TRP A 4 41.60 42.59 10.54
CA TRP A 4 42.11 43.37 9.42
C TRP A 4 42.30 42.52 8.16
N ARG A 5 42.14 43.12 6.96
CA ARG A 5 42.39 42.46 5.67
C ARG A 5 42.91 43.45 4.62
N VAL A 6 43.95 43.06 3.89
CA VAL A 6 44.43 43.78 2.70
C VAL A 6 44.36 42.86 1.49
N THR A 7 43.72 43.30 0.41
CA THR A 7 43.66 42.55 -0.85
C THR A 7 44.31 43.34 -1.98
N ARG A 8 45.14 42.68 -2.79
CA ARG A 8 45.75 43.27 -3.99
C ARG A 8 45.62 42.33 -5.18
N ARG A 9 45.18 42.85 -6.32
CA ARG A 9 45.15 42.11 -7.58
C ARG A 9 46.56 42.00 -8.14
N LEU A 10 47.04 40.78 -8.39
CA LEU A 10 48.40 40.52 -8.87
C LEU A 10 48.48 40.32 -10.39
N GLY A 11 47.40 39.86 -11.02
CA GLY A 11 47.32 39.62 -12.46
C GLY A 11 45.89 39.30 -12.90
N THR A 12 45.65 39.36 -14.20
CA THR A 12 44.39 38.93 -14.81
C THR A 12 44.63 38.54 -16.26
N ASP A 13 44.11 37.39 -16.67
CA ASP A 13 44.08 36.96 -18.06
C ASP A 13 42.71 36.43 -18.43
N ARG A 14 42.45 36.36 -19.73
CA ARG A 14 41.20 35.89 -20.30
C ARG A 14 41.47 35.15 -21.60
N ALA A 15 40.73 34.07 -21.83
CA ALA A 15 40.67 33.36 -23.09
C ALA A 15 39.22 33.34 -23.58
N SER A 16 39.00 33.49 -24.88
CA SER A 16 37.65 33.40 -25.48
C SER A 16 37.13 31.96 -25.52
N SER A 17 38.05 31.01 -25.64
CA SER A 17 37.79 29.57 -25.66
C SER A 17 39.06 28.85 -25.22
N LEU A 18 38.91 27.69 -24.57
CA LEU A 18 39.98 26.75 -24.30
C LEU A 18 39.49 25.37 -24.73
N ALA A 19 40.22 24.72 -25.63
CA ALA A 19 39.96 23.35 -26.03
C ALA A 19 40.34 22.36 -24.91
N PRO A 20 39.86 21.10 -24.95
CA PRO A 20 40.27 20.08 -23.98
C PRO A 20 41.79 19.91 -23.95
N GLY A 21 42.40 20.12 -22.78
CA GLY A 21 43.85 20.03 -22.58
C GLY A 21 44.61 21.35 -22.72
N GLU A 22 43.98 22.42 -23.21
CA GLU A 22 44.59 23.74 -23.23
C GLU A 22 44.61 24.39 -21.84
N THR A 23 45.62 25.22 -21.60
CA THR A 23 45.83 25.89 -20.31
C THR A 23 45.99 27.39 -20.50
N LEU A 24 45.25 28.18 -19.72
CA LEU A 24 45.48 29.62 -19.57
C LEU A 24 46.45 29.85 -18.40
N ARG A 25 47.58 30.51 -18.65
CA ARG A 25 48.58 30.83 -17.63
C ARG A 25 48.57 32.33 -17.34
N THR A 26 48.43 32.67 -16.06
CA THR A 26 48.60 34.05 -15.57
C THR A 26 49.91 34.20 -14.85
N SER A 27 50.75 35.10 -15.34
CA SER A 27 52.03 35.44 -14.72
C SER A 27 51.84 36.62 -13.77
N PHE A 28 52.52 36.58 -12.63
CA PHE A 28 52.56 37.69 -11.68
C PHE A 28 53.91 37.70 -10.96
N SER A 29 54.25 38.85 -10.39
CA SER A 29 55.42 39.00 -9.52
C SER A 29 55.04 39.79 -8.28
N ARG A 30 55.64 39.45 -7.14
CA ARG A 30 55.41 40.11 -5.87
C ARG A 30 56.68 40.17 -5.05
N ASP A 31 56.99 41.35 -4.55
CA ASP A 31 58.03 41.55 -3.55
C ASP A 31 57.56 41.03 -2.18
N MET A 32 58.18 39.94 -1.73
CA MET A 32 57.87 39.29 -0.46
C MET A 32 58.44 40.04 0.74
N ASN A 33 59.60 40.69 0.60
CA ASN A 33 60.19 41.52 1.67
C ASN A 33 59.30 42.72 1.97
N ALA A 34 58.79 43.39 0.93
CA ALA A 34 57.83 44.46 1.10
C ALA A 34 56.50 43.99 1.70
N THR A 35 56.14 42.71 1.50
CA THR A 35 54.91 42.11 2.05
C THR A 35 55.08 41.72 3.52
N GLN A 36 56.24 41.20 3.93
CA GLN A 36 56.59 40.98 5.33
C GLN A 36 56.63 42.30 6.11
N ASN A 37 57.41 43.29 5.63
CA ASN A 37 57.47 44.63 6.23
C ASN A 37 56.10 45.32 6.37
N LEU A 38 55.16 45.03 5.46
CA LEU A 38 53.79 45.53 5.57
C LEU A 38 53.00 44.80 6.68
N SER A 39 53.20 43.49 6.80
CA SER A 39 52.55 42.67 7.82
C SER A 39 53.01 43.07 9.21
N ASP A 40 54.32 43.25 9.42
CA ASP A 40 54.91 43.68 10.70
C ASP A 40 54.37 45.05 11.14
N ARG A 41 54.28 46.02 10.20
CA ARG A 41 53.69 47.34 10.48
C ARG A 41 52.20 47.28 10.84
N ILE A 42 51.47 46.33 10.28
CA ILE A 42 50.04 46.13 10.59
C ILE A 42 49.93 45.51 11.98
N GLU A 43 50.76 44.51 12.31
CA GLU A 43 50.81 43.87 13.61
C GLU A 43 51.17 44.86 14.74
N GLU A 44 52.20 45.68 14.53
CA GLU A 44 52.61 46.74 15.47
C GLU A 44 51.46 47.73 15.76
N ARG A 45 50.67 48.06 14.73
CA ARG A 45 49.53 49.00 14.88
C ARG A 45 48.34 48.38 15.60
N ILE A 46 48.12 47.08 15.45
CA ILE A 46 47.02 46.36 16.08
C ILE A 46 47.38 46.02 17.54
N GLY A 47 48.68 45.94 17.85
CA GLY A 47 49.21 45.77 19.21
C GLY A 47 49.09 44.33 19.68
N ASP A 48 50.08 43.50 19.31
CA ASP A 48 50.29 42.09 19.68
C ASP A 48 49.02 41.33 20.10
N SER A 49 48.02 41.37 19.23
CA SER A 49 46.65 41.02 19.56
C SER A 49 46.43 39.50 19.44
N GLY A 50 47.35 38.67 19.95
CA GLY A 50 47.23 37.20 20.04
C GLY A 50 46.69 36.48 18.80
N GLY A 51 46.82 37.06 17.61
CA GLY A 51 46.17 36.65 16.37
C GLY A 51 47.19 36.18 15.35
N THR A 52 46.76 35.38 14.38
CA THR A 52 47.67 34.81 13.36
C THR A 52 47.64 35.64 12.08
N ILE A 53 48.81 36.02 11.59
CA ILE A 53 48.98 36.64 10.27
C ILE A 53 48.88 35.55 9.20
N GLU A 54 47.96 35.71 8.25
CA GLU A 54 47.81 34.82 7.11
C GLU A 54 48.11 35.54 5.79
N ALA A 55 49.06 35.01 5.02
CA ALA A 55 49.28 35.43 3.64
C ALA A 55 48.68 34.39 2.68
N LEU A 56 47.82 34.84 1.77
CA LEU A 56 47.04 33.96 0.87
C LEU A 56 47.11 34.45 -0.57
N LEU A 57 47.56 33.60 -1.48
CA LEU A 57 47.40 33.80 -2.92
C LEU A 57 46.04 33.25 -3.35
N THR A 58 45.15 34.12 -3.84
CA THR A 58 43.79 33.72 -4.25
C THR A 58 43.64 33.82 -5.77
N ALA A 59 43.36 32.69 -6.43
CA ALA A 59 43.03 32.63 -7.85
C ALA A 59 41.51 32.49 -8.02
N ARG A 60 40.88 33.49 -8.67
CA ARG A 60 39.44 33.47 -8.98
C ARG A 60 39.23 33.27 -10.48
N VAL A 61 38.70 32.11 -10.85
CA VAL A 61 38.42 31.73 -12.24
C VAL A 61 36.93 31.89 -12.51
N ARG A 62 36.57 32.74 -13.47
CA ARG A 62 35.22 32.79 -14.01
C ARG A 62 35.20 32.07 -15.35
N PHE A 63 34.22 31.22 -15.57
CA PHE A 63 34.05 30.48 -16.81
C PHE A 63 32.60 30.54 -17.26
N ASP A 64 32.41 30.55 -18.56
CA ASP A 64 31.14 30.51 -19.26
C ASP A 64 31.39 29.75 -20.56
N GLY A 65 30.61 28.70 -20.83
CA GLY A 65 30.83 27.83 -21.98
C GLY A 65 29.83 26.69 -22.07
N GLN A 66 30.15 25.68 -22.87
CA GLN A 66 29.32 24.50 -23.05
C GLN A 66 30.11 23.21 -22.86
N VAL A 67 29.50 22.22 -22.21
CA VAL A 67 30.02 20.85 -22.06
C VAL A 67 28.92 19.91 -22.52
N GLU A 68 29.20 19.06 -23.50
CA GLU A 68 28.22 18.12 -24.09
C GLU A 68 26.91 18.81 -24.53
N GLY A 69 27.02 20.03 -25.08
CA GLY A 69 25.86 20.84 -25.53
C GLY A 69 25.06 21.51 -24.40
N GLN A 70 25.40 21.27 -23.13
CA GLN A 70 24.78 21.95 -21.99
C GLN A 70 25.59 23.19 -21.60
N SER A 71 24.91 24.32 -21.40
CA SER A 71 25.56 25.55 -20.96
C SER A 71 26.00 25.44 -19.51
N VAL A 72 27.26 25.77 -19.25
CA VAL A 72 27.88 25.77 -17.92
C VAL A 72 28.56 27.11 -17.68
N SER A 73 28.25 27.74 -16.55
CA SER A 73 28.90 28.97 -16.12
C SER A 73 29.09 28.99 -14.62
N GLY A 74 30.07 29.74 -14.14
CA GLY A 74 30.35 29.80 -12.72
C GLY A 74 31.63 30.56 -12.36
N THR A 75 31.86 30.65 -11.06
CA THR A 75 33.08 31.20 -10.49
C THR A 75 33.69 30.19 -9.53
N ARG A 76 34.98 29.89 -9.69
CA ARG A 76 35.76 29.06 -8.77
C ARG A 76 36.84 29.90 -8.12
N THR A 77 37.08 29.65 -6.84
CA THR A 77 38.12 30.35 -6.07
C THR A 77 39.05 29.31 -5.46
N TYR A 78 40.35 29.43 -5.77
CA TYR A 78 41.41 28.61 -5.22
C TYR A 78 42.29 29.48 -4.33
N ARG A 79 42.77 28.94 -3.22
CA ARG A 79 43.60 29.65 -2.24
C ARG A 79 44.87 28.83 -2.00
N LEU A 80 46.01 29.48 -2.11
CA LEU A 80 47.32 28.95 -1.81
C LEU A 80 47.88 29.73 -0.62
N PRO A 81 47.97 29.12 0.57
CA PRO A 81 48.58 29.76 1.72
C PRO A 81 50.09 29.97 1.52
N ILE A 82 50.59 31.07 2.06
CA ILE A 82 52.00 31.41 2.10
C ILE A 82 52.37 31.56 3.57
N GLU A 83 53.33 30.77 4.00
CA GLU A 83 53.94 30.91 5.31
C GLU A 83 55.08 31.93 5.23
N LEU A 84 55.12 32.83 6.20
CA LEU A 84 56.14 33.85 6.36
C LEU A 84 56.82 33.58 7.70
N GLU A 85 58.11 33.28 7.67
CA GLU A 85 58.91 33.02 8.86
C GLU A 85 60.22 33.78 8.71
N GLU A 86 60.66 34.54 9.70
CA GLU A 86 62.03 35.09 9.86
C GLU A 86 62.85 35.35 8.57
N GLY A 87 62.31 36.14 7.63
CA GLY A 87 63.00 36.51 6.38
C GLY A 87 62.97 35.47 5.25
N GLN A 88 62.33 34.32 5.47
CA GLN A 88 62.02 33.30 4.46
C GLN A 88 60.52 33.24 4.18
N TYR A 89 60.15 32.68 3.01
CA TYR A 89 58.76 32.42 2.67
C TYR A 89 58.62 31.02 2.09
N ARG A 90 57.50 30.36 2.40
CA ARG A 90 57.16 29.05 1.85
C ARG A 90 55.76 29.09 1.26
N VAL A 91 55.64 28.68 0.00
CA VAL A 91 54.33 28.50 -0.64
C VAL A 91 53.85 27.08 -0.36
N LEU A 92 52.70 26.95 0.29
CA LEU A 92 52.04 25.66 0.46
C LEU A 92 51.33 25.30 -0.83
N ASP A 93 52.00 24.54 -1.70
CA ASP A 93 51.43 24.05 -2.95
C ASP A 93 50.60 22.77 -2.69
N PRO A 94 49.25 22.82 -2.82
CA PRO A 94 48.41 21.63 -2.69
C PRO A 94 48.49 20.70 -3.91
N GLY A 95 49.31 21.03 -4.92
CA GLY A 95 49.39 20.32 -6.19
C GLY A 95 48.24 20.66 -7.13
N SER A 96 48.09 19.88 -8.20
CA SER A 96 47.06 20.10 -9.22
C SER A 96 45.66 19.73 -8.70
N VAL A 97 44.78 20.73 -8.60
CA VAL A 97 43.38 20.52 -8.23
C VAL A 97 42.57 20.13 -9.47
N SER A 98 42.24 18.85 -9.60
CA SER A 98 41.34 18.34 -10.65
C SER A 98 39.88 18.37 -10.21
N ASN A 99 39.01 18.93 -11.05
CA ASN A 99 37.56 18.99 -10.80
C ASN A 99 36.82 18.17 -11.86
N ARG A 100 36.11 17.12 -11.42
CA ARG A 100 35.24 16.30 -12.29
C ARG A 100 33.78 16.53 -11.88
N SER A 101 32.89 16.68 -12.86
CA SER A 101 31.44 16.79 -12.65
C SER A 101 30.74 15.70 -13.47
N ARG A 102 29.63 15.16 -12.95
CA ARG A 102 28.82 14.13 -13.62
C ARG A 102 27.48 14.77 -14.02
N SER A 103 27.08 14.62 -15.28
CA SER A 103 25.74 14.96 -15.77
C SER A 103 24.94 13.67 -16.02
N THR A 104 23.62 13.71 -15.81
CA THR A 104 22.70 12.60 -16.10
C THR A 104 21.50 13.15 -16.86
N GLU A 105 21.11 12.47 -17.94
CA GLU A 105 19.95 12.82 -18.74
C GLU A 105 18.75 11.91 -18.40
N ARG A 106 17.54 12.50 -18.31
CA ARG A 106 16.30 11.73 -18.13
C ARG A 106 15.69 11.43 -19.48
N VAL A 107 15.61 10.15 -19.84
CA VAL A 107 14.91 9.69 -21.04
C VAL A 107 13.49 9.27 -20.68
N ARG A 108 12.49 9.69 -21.47
CA ARG A 108 11.11 9.19 -21.36
C ARG A 108 10.94 7.98 -22.26
N VAL A 109 10.58 6.84 -21.68
CA VAL A 109 10.15 5.64 -22.40
C VAL A 109 8.63 5.51 -22.31
N ALA A 110 7.99 5.17 -23.43
CA ALA A 110 6.57 4.85 -23.44
C ALA A 110 6.35 3.54 -22.69
N ASN A 111 5.41 3.53 -21.74
CA ASN A 111 4.99 2.28 -21.12
C ASN A 111 4.13 1.50 -22.11
N GLU A 112 4.58 0.32 -22.52
CA GLU A 112 3.73 -0.67 -23.16
C GLU A 112 2.88 -1.35 -22.07
N PHE A 113 1.60 -0.98 -21.98
CA PHE A 113 0.66 -1.63 -21.08
C PHE A 113 0.12 -2.89 -21.75
N GLY A 114 0.32 -4.05 -21.12
CA GLY A 114 -0.19 -5.32 -21.64
C GLY A 114 -1.73 -5.38 -21.76
N PRO A 115 -2.27 -6.30 -22.57
CA PRO A 115 -3.70 -6.37 -22.92
C PRO A 115 -4.62 -6.56 -21.70
N LEU A 116 -4.11 -7.16 -20.63
CA LEU A 116 -4.84 -7.31 -19.36
C LEU A 116 -5.26 -5.96 -18.74
N ARG A 117 -4.45 -4.90 -18.89
CA ARG A 117 -4.84 -3.55 -18.43
C ARG A 117 -5.85 -2.89 -19.34
N ALA A 118 -5.84 -3.21 -20.63
CA ALA A 118 -6.77 -2.64 -21.61
C ALA A 118 -8.16 -3.26 -21.51
N VAL A 119 -8.26 -4.56 -21.24
CA VAL A 119 -9.54 -5.30 -21.26
C VAL A 119 -10.07 -5.61 -19.84
N GLY A 120 -9.22 -5.52 -18.82
CA GLY A 120 -9.57 -5.85 -17.45
C GLY A 120 -10.74 -5.03 -16.88
N SER A 121 -10.82 -3.73 -17.19
CA SER A 121 -11.92 -2.87 -16.72
C SER A 121 -13.27 -3.25 -17.33
N VAL A 122 -13.29 -3.65 -18.61
CA VAL A 122 -14.50 -4.10 -19.31
C VAL A 122 -14.96 -5.44 -18.75
N LEU A 123 -14.05 -6.39 -18.55
CA LEU A 123 -14.39 -7.70 -17.98
C LEU A 123 -14.93 -7.59 -16.55
N LEU A 124 -14.34 -6.72 -15.72
CA LEU A 124 -14.81 -6.47 -14.35
C LEU A 124 -16.23 -5.90 -14.28
N LEU A 125 -16.71 -5.24 -15.33
CA LEU A 125 -18.08 -4.74 -15.41
C LEU A 125 -19.03 -5.77 -16.02
N VAL A 126 -18.64 -6.38 -17.15
CA VAL A 126 -19.51 -7.26 -17.94
C VAL A 126 -19.82 -8.56 -17.22
N VAL A 127 -18.83 -9.18 -16.55
CA VAL A 127 -19.03 -10.47 -15.87
C VAL A 127 -20.06 -10.38 -14.73
N PRO A 128 -19.95 -9.48 -13.74
CA PRO A 128 -20.94 -9.40 -12.67
C PRO A 128 -22.31 -8.95 -13.18
N LEU A 129 -22.36 -8.08 -14.20
CA LEU A 129 -23.62 -7.68 -14.80
C LEU A 129 -24.32 -8.86 -15.48
N ALA A 130 -23.57 -9.68 -16.23
CA ALA A 130 -24.10 -10.89 -16.85
C ALA A 130 -24.60 -11.91 -15.81
N LEU A 131 -23.90 -12.08 -14.69
CA LEU A 131 -24.34 -12.94 -13.58
C LEU A 131 -25.63 -12.41 -12.94
N LEU A 132 -25.74 -11.10 -12.69
CA LEU A 132 -26.95 -10.48 -12.16
C LEU A 132 -28.15 -10.66 -13.09
N VAL A 133 -27.96 -10.42 -14.39
CA VAL A 133 -29.00 -10.66 -15.40
C VAL A 133 -29.38 -12.14 -15.44
N GLY A 134 -28.40 -13.04 -15.38
CA GLY A 134 -28.62 -14.49 -15.32
C GLY A 134 -29.47 -14.91 -14.12
N LEU A 135 -29.17 -14.39 -12.93
CA LEU A 135 -29.96 -14.64 -11.72
C LEU A 135 -31.39 -14.10 -11.85
N LEU A 136 -31.55 -12.90 -12.40
CA LEU A 136 -32.87 -12.29 -12.59
C LEU A 136 -33.73 -13.09 -13.58
N VAL A 137 -33.13 -13.56 -14.67
CA VAL A 137 -33.79 -14.44 -15.65
C VAL A 137 -34.13 -15.79 -15.03
N ALA A 138 -33.22 -16.39 -14.25
CA ALA A 138 -33.47 -17.65 -13.55
C ALA A 138 -34.64 -17.52 -12.56
N ARG A 139 -34.69 -16.41 -11.81
CA ARG A 139 -35.81 -16.09 -10.91
C ARG A 139 -37.12 -15.92 -11.66
N GLN A 140 -37.15 -15.13 -12.74
CA GLN A 140 -38.36 -14.90 -13.52
C GLN A 140 -38.90 -16.18 -14.18
N ARG A 141 -38.01 -17.14 -14.49
CA ARG A 141 -38.38 -18.44 -15.05
C ARG A 141 -38.75 -19.48 -13.98
N GLY A 142 -38.85 -19.10 -12.71
CA GLY A 142 -39.16 -20.01 -11.60
C GLY A 142 -38.09 -21.07 -11.36
N ARG A 143 -36.88 -20.95 -11.94
CA ARG A 143 -35.78 -21.90 -11.70
C ARG A 143 -35.15 -21.78 -10.31
N LEU A 144 -35.52 -20.72 -9.58
CA LEU A 144 -35.14 -20.47 -8.20
C LEU A 144 -36.33 -20.59 -7.24
N ASP A 145 -37.50 -21.03 -7.71
CA ASP A 145 -38.65 -21.23 -6.84
C ASP A 145 -38.49 -22.51 -6.03
N VAL A 146 -38.76 -22.39 -4.74
CA VAL A 146 -38.80 -23.53 -3.83
C VAL A 146 -40.15 -24.23 -4.02
N SER A 147 -40.11 -25.52 -4.31
CA SER A 147 -41.32 -26.35 -4.43
C SER A 147 -42.11 -26.35 -3.12
N GLU A 148 -43.43 -26.60 -3.17
CA GLU A 148 -44.25 -26.72 -1.96
C GLU A 148 -43.69 -27.77 -1.00
N THR A 149 -43.29 -28.94 -1.52
CA THR A 149 -42.67 -30.02 -0.72
C THR A 149 -41.41 -29.57 0.01
N GLU A 150 -40.60 -28.73 -0.63
CA GLU A 150 -39.34 -28.26 -0.05
C GLU A 150 -39.57 -27.14 0.96
N ARG A 151 -40.59 -26.30 0.77
CA ARG A 151 -41.06 -25.35 1.81
C ARG A 151 -41.61 -26.07 3.03
N GLU A 152 -42.44 -27.09 2.84
CA GLU A 152 -42.97 -27.90 3.94
C GLU A 152 -41.85 -28.61 4.72
N ARG A 153 -40.84 -29.14 4.01
CA ARG A 153 -39.66 -29.75 4.63
C ARG A 153 -38.84 -28.75 5.44
N LEU A 154 -38.61 -27.55 4.91
CA LEU A 154 -37.91 -26.48 5.62
C LEU A 154 -38.68 -26.05 6.87
N ALA A 155 -40.00 -25.90 6.76
CA ALA A 155 -40.86 -25.57 7.90
C ALA A 155 -40.83 -26.68 8.97
N TYR A 156 -40.90 -27.96 8.57
CA TYR A 156 -40.74 -29.10 9.48
C TYR A 156 -39.38 -29.09 10.18
N THR A 157 -38.29 -28.94 9.42
CA THR A 157 -36.92 -29.00 9.96
C THR A 157 -36.69 -27.87 10.97
N SER A 158 -37.13 -26.65 10.62
CA SER A 158 -37.08 -25.49 11.52
C SER A 158 -37.89 -25.74 12.79
N ALA A 159 -39.14 -26.22 12.67
CA ALA A 159 -39.99 -26.49 13.84
C ALA A 159 -39.44 -27.62 14.72
N ARG A 160 -38.84 -28.66 14.11
CA ARG A 160 -38.27 -29.79 14.85
C ARG A 160 -37.05 -29.37 15.68
N GLU A 161 -36.24 -28.46 15.17
CA GLU A 161 -35.12 -27.86 15.90
C GLU A 161 -35.61 -26.89 16.98
N GLU A 162 -36.59 -26.03 16.67
CA GLU A 162 -37.13 -25.04 17.59
C GLU A 162 -37.83 -25.67 18.80
N PHE A 163 -38.55 -26.77 18.60
CA PHE A 163 -39.39 -27.39 19.63
C PHE A 163 -38.83 -28.71 20.19
N ASP A 164 -37.52 -28.97 20.08
CA ASP A 164 -36.90 -30.20 20.61
C ASP A 164 -37.25 -30.44 22.10
N ASP A 165 -37.29 -29.37 22.90
CA ASP A 165 -37.63 -29.41 24.33
C ASP A 165 -39.07 -29.86 24.62
N TRP A 166 -39.99 -29.69 23.67
CA TRP A 166 -41.40 -30.05 23.77
C TRP A 166 -41.72 -31.44 23.20
N ILE A 167 -40.76 -32.03 22.50
CA ILE A 167 -40.88 -33.34 21.84
C ILE A 167 -40.20 -34.41 22.70
N THR A 168 -40.73 -35.61 22.70
CA THR A 168 -40.13 -36.77 23.38
C THR A 168 -40.19 -37.97 22.47
N THR A 169 -39.05 -38.62 22.23
CA THR A 169 -39.02 -39.85 21.46
C THR A 169 -39.53 -41.02 22.30
N ALA A 170 -40.61 -41.67 21.86
CA ALA A 170 -41.14 -42.89 22.47
C ALA A 170 -41.99 -43.67 21.45
N SER A 171 -42.14 -44.97 21.65
CA SER A 171 -42.98 -45.85 20.82
C SER A 171 -44.21 -46.30 21.61
N PRO A 172 -45.38 -45.65 21.45
CA PRO A 172 -46.60 -46.06 22.14
C PRO A 172 -47.06 -47.46 21.72
N PRO A 173 -47.62 -48.26 22.66
CA PRO A 173 -48.25 -49.54 22.33
C PRO A 173 -49.38 -49.36 21.31
N GLU A 174 -49.63 -50.35 20.45
CA GLU A 174 -50.64 -50.25 19.38
C GLU A 174 -52.05 -50.00 19.94
N GLU A 175 -52.35 -50.57 21.11
CA GLU A 175 -53.62 -50.43 21.80
C GLU A 175 -53.92 -48.97 22.18
N THR A 176 -52.89 -48.17 22.44
CA THR A 176 -53.05 -46.74 22.75
C THR A 176 -53.43 -45.90 21.53
N LEU A 177 -53.17 -46.41 20.33
CA LEU A 177 -53.44 -45.71 19.08
C LEU A 177 -54.85 -46.03 18.53
N ASP A 178 -55.59 -46.95 19.14
CA ASP A 178 -56.94 -47.37 18.73
C ASP A 178 -58.03 -46.43 19.27
N VAL A 179 -57.89 -45.16 18.92
CA VAL A 179 -58.82 -44.06 19.27
C VAL A 179 -59.06 -43.18 18.03
N PRO A 180 -60.15 -42.38 17.98
CA PRO A 180 -60.38 -41.43 16.90
C PRO A 180 -59.14 -40.56 16.64
N ARG A 181 -58.80 -40.34 15.36
CA ARG A 181 -57.61 -39.59 14.96
C ARG A 181 -57.96 -38.31 14.24
N ALA A 182 -57.18 -37.26 14.50
CA ALA A 182 -57.23 -36.00 13.79
C ALA A 182 -55.84 -35.66 13.25
N GLU A 183 -55.73 -35.42 11.96
CA GLU A 183 -54.48 -34.99 11.33
C GLU A 183 -54.28 -33.49 11.55
N VAL A 184 -53.05 -33.10 11.87
CA VAL A 184 -52.64 -31.71 12.02
C VAL A 184 -51.69 -31.37 10.88
N ASP A 185 -51.87 -30.21 10.26
CA ASP A 185 -51.17 -29.84 9.02
C ASP A 185 -49.67 -29.55 9.22
N SER A 186 -49.22 -29.31 10.45
CA SER A 186 -47.81 -28.97 10.74
C SER A 186 -47.37 -29.41 12.13
N LEU A 187 -46.06 -29.69 12.28
CA LEU A 187 -45.46 -29.96 13.59
C LEU A 187 -45.66 -28.81 14.57
N ASN A 188 -45.56 -27.56 14.11
CA ASN A 188 -45.84 -26.37 14.91
C ASN A 188 -47.28 -26.37 15.45
N GLY A 189 -48.26 -26.70 14.60
CA GLY A 189 -49.65 -26.84 15.02
C GLY A 189 -49.82 -27.93 16.08
N LEU A 190 -49.13 -29.07 15.93
CA LEU A 190 -49.18 -30.16 16.89
C LEU A 190 -48.53 -29.79 18.23
N VAL A 191 -47.42 -29.04 18.21
CA VAL A 191 -46.77 -28.52 19.43
C VAL A 191 -47.68 -27.52 20.15
N ASN A 192 -48.30 -26.59 19.43
CA ASN A 192 -49.26 -25.65 20.02
C ASN A 192 -50.41 -26.39 20.72
N LEU A 193 -50.94 -27.44 20.09
CA LEU A 193 -51.96 -28.27 20.70
C LEU A 193 -51.46 -29.00 21.95
N ALA A 194 -50.21 -29.50 21.94
CA ALA A 194 -49.59 -30.10 23.12
C ALA A 194 -49.51 -29.09 24.27
N ILE A 195 -49.13 -27.84 23.99
CA ILE A 195 -49.09 -26.75 24.97
C ILE A 195 -50.49 -26.47 25.53
N ASP A 196 -51.48 -26.29 24.67
CA ASP A 196 -52.86 -25.96 25.07
C ASP A 196 -53.51 -27.07 25.91
N THR A 197 -53.14 -28.33 25.65
CA THR A 197 -53.64 -29.50 26.40
C THR A 197 -52.75 -29.89 27.58
N ASN A 198 -51.68 -29.14 27.86
CA ASN A 198 -50.68 -29.42 28.88
C ASN A 198 -50.09 -30.84 28.76
N ARG A 199 -49.76 -31.24 27.53
CA ARG A 199 -49.16 -32.51 27.13
C ARG A 199 -47.81 -32.26 26.44
N ARG A 200 -47.11 -33.35 26.13
CA ARG A 200 -45.91 -33.35 25.28
C ARG A 200 -46.23 -33.99 23.94
N VAL A 201 -45.48 -33.60 22.91
CA VAL A 201 -45.50 -34.30 21.62
C VAL A 201 -44.64 -35.56 21.72
N ILE A 202 -45.18 -36.70 21.29
CA ILE A 202 -44.43 -37.96 21.20
C ILE A 202 -43.96 -38.17 19.76
N GLU A 203 -42.66 -38.26 19.55
CA GLU A 203 -42.05 -38.68 18.28
C GLU A 203 -41.88 -40.19 18.28
N ASP A 204 -42.60 -40.88 17.41
CA ASP A 204 -42.42 -42.30 17.14
C ASP A 204 -41.59 -42.47 15.86
N ARG A 205 -40.34 -42.88 16.04
CA ARG A 205 -39.39 -43.04 14.93
C ARG A 205 -39.66 -44.29 14.08
N ASP A 206 -40.29 -45.31 14.66
CA ASP A 206 -40.60 -46.56 13.95
C ASP A 206 -41.75 -46.31 12.96
N ARG A 207 -42.74 -45.51 13.38
CA ARG A 207 -43.88 -45.11 12.55
C ARG A 207 -43.63 -43.85 11.73
N GLY A 208 -42.57 -43.10 12.05
CA GLY A 208 -42.21 -41.84 11.41
C GLY A 208 -43.30 -40.76 11.58
N ALA A 209 -43.90 -40.70 12.77
CA ALA A 209 -45.04 -39.83 13.06
C ALA A 209 -44.93 -39.19 14.44
N TYR A 210 -45.63 -38.07 14.62
CA TYR A 210 -45.71 -37.32 15.85
C TYR A 210 -47.12 -37.36 16.41
N PHE A 211 -47.25 -37.49 17.73
CA PHE A 211 -48.53 -37.73 18.40
C PHE A 211 -48.75 -36.82 19.59
N VAL A 212 -50.00 -36.38 19.78
CA VAL A 212 -50.49 -35.76 21.03
C VAL A 212 -51.83 -36.39 21.39
N PHE A 213 -51.96 -36.85 22.64
CA PHE A 213 -53.20 -37.43 23.16
C PHE A 213 -54.01 -36.35 23.88
N GLY A 214 -55.23 -36.04 23.42
CA GLY A 214 -56.10 -35.03 24.02
C GLY A 214 -57.58 -35.36 23.84
N ASP A 215 -58.37 -35.23 24.91
CA ASP A 215 -59.84 -35.35 24.89
C ASP A 215 -60.41 -36.60 24.18
N GLY A 216 -59.71 -37.74 24.31
CA GLY A 216 -60.12 -39.00 23.68
C GLY A 216 -59.85 -39.07 22.17
N VAL A 217 -59.13 -38.09 21.61
CA VAL A 217 -58.68 -38.02 20.23
C VAL A 217 -57.14 -38.07 20.19
N LEU A 218 -56.60 -38.76 19.20
CA LEU A 218 -55.17 -38.78 18.89
C LEU A 218 -54.88 -37.80 17.76
N TYR A 219 -54.14 -36.75 18.06
CA TYR A 219 -53.68 -35.79 17.06
C TYR A 219 -52.36 -36.24 16.48
N THR A 220 -52.25 -36.26 15.15
CA THR A 220 -51.10 -36.81 14.45
C THR A 220 -50.52 -35.84 13.42
N TYR A 221 -49.20 -35.82 13.28
CA TYR A 221 -48.49 -35.15 12.20
C TYR A 221 -47.47 -36.11 11.58
N VAL A 222 -47.46 -36.19 10.25
CA VAL A 222 -46.48 -36.98 9.49
C VAL A 222 -45.59 -36.02 8.70
N PRO A 223 -44.26 -36.02 8.93
CA PRO A 223 -43.36 -35.12 8.22
C PRO A 223 -43.29 -35.45 6.72
N PRO A 224 -43.05 -34.44 5.86
CA PRO A 224 -42.89 -34.65 4.43
C PRO A 224 -41.68 -35.55 4.15
N ARG A 225 -41.87 -36.59 3.32
CA ARG A 225 -40.79 -37.50 2.93
C ARG A 225 -39.76 -36.75 2.08
N GLY A 226 -38.48 -36.89 2.42
CA GLY A 226 -37.40 -36.27 1.66
C GLY A 226 -37.26 -36.85 0.26
N SER A 227 -37.38 -36.02 -0.77
CA SER A 227 -36.88 -36.34 -2.10
C SER A 227 -35.35 -36.35 -2.06
N ASN A 228 -34.74 -37.53 -1.89
CA ASN A 228 -33.35 -37.71 -2.26
C ASN A 228 -33.28 -37.70 -3.80
N GLY A 229 -33.01 -36.54 -4.40
CA GLY A 229 -33.04 -36.40 -5.85
C GLY A 229 -32.21 -35.22 -6.37
N PHE A 230 -30.93 -35.15 -6.01
CA PHE A 230 -29.95 -34.45 -6.84
C PHE A 230 -29.30 -35.47 -7.77
N GLU A 231 -29.98 -35.79 -8.87
CA GLU A 231 -29.39 -36.53 -9.97
C GLU A 231 -28.57 -35.53 -10.82
N PHE A 232 -27.26 -35.52 -10.64
CA PHE A 232 -26.37 -34.80 -11.54
C PHE A 232 -26.33 -35.57 -12.87
N GLU A 233 -27.08 -35.11 -13.86
CA GLU A 233 -26.83 -35.47 -15.26
C GLU A 233 -25.40 -35.09 -15.63
N ARG A 234 -24.52 -36.09 -15.68
CA ARG A 234 -23.23 -35.99 -16.35
C ARG A 234 -23.48 -36.14 -17.85
N ASN A 235 -23.22 -35.05 -18.56
CA ASN A 235 -23.03 -35.02 -20.01
C ASN A 235 -21.76 -35.80 -20.41
#